data_AF-A0A7W0TGG6-F1
#
_entry.id   AF-A0A7W0TGG6-F1
#
_cell.length_a   1.000
_cell.length_b   1.000
_cell.length_c   1.000
_cell.angle_alpha   90.00
_cell.angle_beta   90.00
_cell.angle_gamma   90.00
#
_symmetry.space_group_name_H-M   'P 1'
#
loop_
_entity.id
_entity.type
_entity.pdbx_description
1 polymer ?
#
loop_
_entity_poly.entity_id
_entity_poly.type
_entity_poly.pdbx_seq_one_letter_code
_entity_poly.pdbx_strand_id
1 'polypeptide(L)'
;VAACKVPGIRAATAHDTYTAHQAVEHDDINVLCLGARVIGPSYAAEIIAAYALAEFTGEERHLRRLGKIEAIEREFTRQEEE
;
A
#
# COMPACT_ATOMS: atom_id res chain seq x y z
N VAL A 1 0.98 -2.96 9.33
CA VAL A 1 0.16 -2.81 10.57
C VAL A 1 0.27 -1.40 11.13
N ALA A 2 1.41 -0.97 11.67
CA ALA A 2 1.53 0.35 12.28
C ALA A 2 1.32 1.50 11.28
N ALA A 3 2.00 1.45 10.12
CA ALA A 3 1.94 2.49 9.10
C ALA A 3 0.50 2.79 8.61
N CYS A 4 -0.33 1.74 8.43
CA CYS A 4 -1.72 1.88 7.96
C CYS A 4 -2.65 2.63 8.93
N LYS A 5 -2.21 2.92 10.16
CA LYS A 5 -3.01 3.65 11.15
C LYS A 5 -2.82 5.17 11.06
N VAL A 6 -1.86 5.64 10.26
CA VAL A 6 -1.62 7.07 10.07
C VAL A 6 -2.54 7.56 8.95
N PRO A 7 -3.34 8.61 9.17
CA PRO A 7 -4.20 9.15 8.14
C PRO A 7 -3.44 9.51 6.85
N GLY A 8 -3.99 9.10 5.70
CA GLY A 8 -3.40 9.24 4.37
C GLY A 8 -2.41 8.14 3.98
N ILE A 9 -2.04 7.23 4.89
CA ILE A 9 -1.07 6.17 4.59
C ILE A 9 -1.76 4.87 4.17
N ARG A 10 -1.44 4.44 2.96
CA ARG A 10 -1.80 3.14 2.41
C ARG A 10 -0.54 2.30 2.28
N ALA A 11 -0.29 1.51 3.33
CA ALA A 11 0.88 0.64 3.39
C ALA A 11 0.52 -0.82 3.09
N ALA A 12 1.26 -1.47 2.20
CA ALA A 12 1.17 -2.92 2.00
C ALA A 12 2.52 -3.61 2.25
N THR A 13 2.45 -4.88 2.64
CA THR A 13 3.64 -5.72 2.83
C THR A 13 3.80 -6.62 1.61
N ALA A 14 4.95 -6.53 0.93
CA ALA A 14 5.25 -7.36 -0.22
C ALA A 14 6.48 -8.23 0.06
N HIS A 15 6.48 -9.44 -0.50
CA HIS A 15 7.60 -10.39 -0.42
C HIS A 15 8.13 -10.78 -1.79
N ASP A 16 7.52 -10.26 -2.86
CA ASP A 16 7.82 -10.55 -4.25
C ASP A 16 7.46 -9.34 -5.13
N THR A 17 7.95 -9.36 -6.37
CA THR A 17 7.78 -8.26 -7.33
C THR A 17 6.34 -8.11 -7.82
N TYR A 18 5.60 -9.22 -7.94
CA TYR A 18 4.21 -9.21 -8.38
C TYR A 18 3.32 -8.45 -7.40
N THR A 19 3.42 -8.78 -6.12
CA THR A 19 2.68 -8.15 -5.03
C THR A 19 3.03 -6.67 -4.92
N ALA A 20 4.32 -6.32 -5.03
CA ALA A 20 4.76 -4.93 -4.98
C ALA A 20 4.19 -4.08 -6.12
N HIS A 21 4.18 -4.63 -7.34
CA HIS A 21 3.61 -3.96 -8.52
C HIS A 21 2.10 -3.81 -8.41
N GLN A 22 1.40 -4.92 -8.10
CA GLN A 22 -0.05 -4.97 -8.05
C GLN A 22 -0.62 -4.15 -6.91
N ALA A 23 0.07 -4.05 -5.78
CA ALA A 23 -0.35 -3.21 -4.67
C ALA A 23 -0.43 -1.73 -5.11
N VAL A 24 0.49 -1.25 -5.95
CA VAL A 24 0.43 0.11 -6.50
C VAL A 24 -0.70 0.21 -7.52
N GLU A 25 -0.74 -0.71 -8.48
CA GLU A 25 -1.73 -0.69 -9.57
C GLU A 25 -3.18 -0.75 -9.09
N HIS A 26 -3.47 -1.53 -8.05
CA HIS A 26 -4.82 -1.84 -7.61
C HIS A 26 -5.27 -1.07 -6.37
N ASP A 27 -4.34 -0.82 -5.44
CA ASP A 27 -4.66 -0.27 -4.12
C ASP A 27 -4.03 1.12 -3.89
N ASP A 28 -3.30 1.66 -4.88
CA ASP A 28 -2.64 2.97 -4.82
C ASP A 28 -1.81 3.14 -3.54
N ILE A 29 -1.02 2.12 -3.20
CA ILE A 29 -0.19 2.16 -1.99
C ILE A 29 0.89 3.24 -2.12
N ASN A 30 1.13 3.97 -1.04
CA ASN A 30 2.16 5.01 -0.96
C ASN A 30 3.29 4.65 0.00
N VAL A 31 3.19 3.49 0.67
CA VAL A 31 4.24 2.95 1.54
C VAL A 31 4.41 1.45 1.30
N LEU A 32 5.63 1.03 0.98
CA LEU A 32 6.01 -0.38 0.87
C LEU A 32 6.65 -0.88 2.17
N CYS A 33 6.16 -1.99 2.71
CA CYS A 33 6.75 -2.69 3.85
C CYS A 33 7.45 -3.98 3.40
N LEU A 34 8.69 -4.20 3.85
CA LEU A 34 9.48 -5.39 3.54
C LEU A 34 9.95 -6.13 4.79
N GLY A 35 10.04 -7.46 4.70
CA GLY A 35 10.54 -8.32 5.77
C GLY A 35 12.07 -8.44 5.76
N ALA A 36 12.77 -7.60 6.53
CA ALA A 36 14.24 -7.55 6.55
C ALA A 36 14.96 -8.86 6.91
N ARG A 37 14.31 -9.76 7.66
CA ARG A 37 14.88 -11.08 8.03
C ARG A 37 14.52 -12.20 7.04
N VAL A 38 13.59 -11.95 6.13
CA VAL A 38 13.01 -12.96 5.22
C VAL A 38 13.49 -12.73 3.79
N ILE A 39 13.74 -11.47 3.42
CA ILE A 39 14.09 -11.06 2.07
C ILE A 39 15.57 -10.63 2.04
N GLY A 40 16.36 -11.24 1.15
CA GLY A 40 17.75 -10.84 0.92
C GLY A 40 17.86 -9.48 0.22
N PRO A 41 18.97 -8.73 0.40
CA PRO A 41 19.09 -7.35 -0.07
C PRO A 41 18.99 -7.20 -1.60
N SER A 42 19.54 -8.14 -2.38
CA SER A 42 19.44 -8.10 -3.84
C SER A 42 17.99 -8.23 -4.31
N TYR A 43 17.25 -9.18 -3.74
CA TYR A 43 15.84 -9.37 -4.10
C TYR A 43 14.96 -8.24 -3.57
N ALA A 44 15.28 -7.68 -2.39
CA ALA A 44 14.60 -6.49 -1.88
C ALA A 44 14.73 -5.31 -2.86
N ALA A 45 15.88 -5.13 -3.50
CA ALA A 45 16.06 -4.07 -4.52
C ALA A 45 15.16 -4.29 -5.74
N GLU A 46 14.97 -5.53 -6.19
CA GLU A 46 14.03 -5.85 -7.28
C GLU A 46 12.57 -5.55 -6.89
N ILE A 47 12.17 -5.90 -5.67
CA ILE A 47 10.83 -5.60 -5.15
C ILE A 47 10.61 -4.08 -5.06
N ILE A 48 11.59 -3.34 -4.57
CA ILE A 48 11.55 -1.87 -4.50
C ILE A 48 11.43 -1.27 -5.91
N ALA A 49 12.18 -1.79 -6.88
CA ALA A 49 12.09 -1.33 -8.26
C ALA A 49 10.70 -1.60 -8.86
N ALA A 50 10.14 -2.80 -8.64
CA ALA A 50 8.79 -3.13 -9.09
C ALA A 50 7.71 -2.22 -8.50
N TYR A 51 7.82 -1.87 -7.22
CA TYR A 51 6.97 -0.88 -6.56
C TYR A 51 7.15 0.52 -7.16
N ALA A 52 8.39 0.99 -7.27
CA ALA A 52 8.68 2.37 -7.67
C ALA A 52 8.35 2.67 -9.14
N LEU A 53 8.30 1.64 -9.98
CA LEU A 53 7.99 1.75 -11.41
C LEU A 53 6.51 1.47 -11.74
N ALA A 54 5.75 0.92 -10.79
CA ALA A 54 4.33 0.65 -11.01
C ALA A 54 3.52 1.95 -10.99
N GLU A 55 2.43 1.98 -11.75
CA GLU A 55 1.53 3.12 -11.83
C GLU A 55 0.11 2.70 -11.48
N PHE A 56 -0.59 3.50 -10.68
CA PHE A 56 -1.97 3.22 -10.33
C PHE A 56 -2.86 3.20 -11.59
N THR A 57 -3.61 2.12 -11.81
CA THR A 57 -4.34 1.95 -13.07
C THR A 57 -5.60 2.82 -13.16
N GLY A 58 -6.13 3.29 -12.02
CA GLY A 58 -7.32 4.12 -11.98
C GLY A 58 -8.61 3.44 -12.47
N GLU A 59 -8.61 2.11 -12.59
CA GLU A 59 -9.82 1.39 -13.00
C GLU A 59 -10.97 1.60 -12.00
N GLU A 60 -12.21 1.65 -12.50
CA GLU A 60 -13.41 1.88 -11.69
C GLU A 60 -13.50 0.95 -10.46
N ARG A 61 -13.14 -0.32 -10.61
CA ARG A 61 -13.15 -1.28 -9.49
C ARG A 61 -12.10 -0.96 -8.42
N HIS A 62 -10.97 -0.35 -8.78
CA HIS A 62 -9.90 0.05 -7.88
C HIS A 62 -10.28 1.32 -7.13
N LEU A 63 -10.75 2.34 -7.85
CA LEU A 63 -11.30 3.57 -7.25
C LEU A 63 -12.42 3.28 -6.24
N ARG A 64 -13.34 2.36 -6.57
CA ARG A 64 -14.40 1.95 -5.65
C ARG A 64 -13.87 1.30 -4.37
N ARG A 65 -12.79 0.52 -4.45
CA ARG A 65 -12.17 -0.11 -3.26
C ARG A 65 -11.42 0.94 -2.44
N LEU A 66 -10.66 1.80 -3.10
CA LEU A 66 -9.96 2.92 -2.49
C LEU A 66 -10.93 3.81 -1.69
N GLY A 67 -12.06 4.18 -2.28
CA GLY A 67 -13.09 4.96 -1.60
C GLY A 67 -13.68 4.29 -0.34
N LYS A 68 -13.70 2.95 -0.28
CA LYS A 68 -14.09 2.23 0.95
C LYS A 68 -13.02 2.34 2.03
N ILE A 69 -11.73 2.26 1.66
CA ILE A 69 -10.62 2.44 2.59
C ILE A 69 -10.66 3.85 3.18
N GLU A 70 -10.83 4.87 2.34
CA GLU A 70 -10.95 6.26 2.81
C GLU A 70 -12.17 6.48 3.71
N ALA A 71 -13.29 5.81 3.44
CA ALA A 71 -14.47 5.90 4.29
C ALA A 71 -14.20 5.35 5.70
N ILE A 72 -13.52 4.20 5.79
CA ILE A 72 -13.07 3.61 7.06
C ILE A 72 -12.13 4.58 7.78
N GLU A 73 -11.14 5.11 7.08
CA GLU A 73 -10.17 6.06 7.65
C GLU A 73 -10.84 7.31 8.22
N ARG A 74 -11.79 7.90 7.49
CA ARG A 74 -12.55 9.07 7.97
C ARG A 74 -13.42 8.75 9.19
N GLU A 75 -14.01 7.56 9.24
CA GLU A 75 -14.84 7.12 10.38
C GLU A 75 -14.02 7.06 11.68
N PHE A 76 -12.82 6.47 11.62
CA PHE A 76 -11.98 6.29 12.81
C PHE A 76 -11.13 7.52 13.17
N THR A 77 -10.81 8.40 12.22
CA THR A 77 -10.07 9.64 12.53
C THR A 77 -10.96 10.66 13.24
N ARG A 78 -12.25 10.75 12.87
CA ARG A 78 -13.22 11.67 13.52
C ARG A 78 -13.55 11.32 14.97
N GLN A 79 -13.41 10.05 15.35
CA GLN A 79 -13.68 9.60 16.72
C GLN A 79 -12.62 10.04 17.73
N GLU A 80 -11.45 10.53 17.28
CA GLU A 80 -10.40 11.04 18.18
C GLU A 80 -10.50 12.55 18.47
N GLU A 81 -11.28 13.30 17.67
CA GLU A 81 -11.46 14.75 17.82
C GLU A 81 -12.68 15.14 18.69
N GLU A 82 -13.60 14.21 18.95
CA GLU A 82 -14.78 14.35 19.82
C GLU A 82 -14.50 13.87 21.25
#